data_AF-A0A814G0Z0-F1
#
_entry.id   AF-A0A814G0Z0-F1
#
_cell.length_a   1.000
_cell.length_b   1.000
_cell.length_c   1.000
_cell.angle_alpha   90.00
_cell.angle_beta   90.00
_cell.angle_gamma   90.00
#
_symmetry.space_group_name_H-M   'P 1'
#
loop_
_entity.id
_entity.type
_entity.pdbx_description
1 polymer ?
#
loop_
_entity_poly.entity_id
_entity_poly.type
_entity_poly.pdbx_seq_one_letter_code
_entity_poly.pdbx_strand_id
1 'polypeptide(L)'
;MGDFNNVTAMIRALKEGGNLEAITGGDPHNLHSGRLGAFKAKLKNYAQKINASNQRSLFIFSKNNWIRRRANDVIEWNPFEYMVLLTIIANCIVLALEEHLPNEDKTTLARSLEKTEIYFIGIFCFEAALKIIALGFVLHRGSYLRSPWNAMDFVVVVTGLATISIKKNTSFNLRTLRAVRVLRPLKLVSGIPSLQVVLKSILKAMAPLFQIALLVLFAIVIFAIIGLELYSGVFHTTCFYVNRAAADMNSEDLIYKGEGQLATTCGIPGEPVWGWLNMKHGVFTCNIPNESLICKDYWVGPNRGITSFDNIGFAMLTVFQCITMEGWTQVLYWTNDAVGTLFNWLYFVPLIILGSFFMLNLVLGVLSG
;
A
#
# COMPACT_ATOMS: atom_id res chain seq x y z
N MET A 1 24.57 21.51 -55.32
CA MET A 1 25.06 22.23 -54.11
C MET A 1 24.09 23.32 -53.59
N GLY A 2 23.06 23.72 -54.34
CA GLY A 2 22.13 24.80 -53.94
C GLY A 2 21.03 24.43 -52.93
N ASP A 3 20.55 23.18 -52.92
CA ASP A 3 19.39 22.79 -52.10
C ASP A 3 19.68 22.58 -50.61
N PHE A 4 20.91 22.24 -50.23
CA PHE A 4 21.25 21.92 -48.83
C PHE A 4 21.43 23.17 -47.95
N ASN A 5 21.86 24.28 -48.56
CA ASN A 5 22.02 25.56 -47.86
C ASN A 5 20.66 26.20 -47.54
N ASN A 6 19.65 26.02 -48.40
CA ASN A 6 18.29 26.49 -48.15
C ASN A 6 17.62 25.76 -46.99
N VAL A 7 17.80 24.44 -46.87
CA VAL A 7 17.23 23.66 -45.76
C VAL A 7 17.88 24.05 -44.42
N THR A 8 19.19 24.31 -44.41
CA THR A 8 19.92 24.69 -43.20
C THR A 8 19.57 26.12 -42.74
N ALA A 9 19.37 27.05 -43.68
CA ALA A 9 18.89 28.40 -43.39
C ALA A 9 17.45 28.41 -42.84
N MET A 10 16.57 27.59 -43.42
CA MET A 10 15.16 27.48 -43.02
C MET A 10 14.98 26.87 -41.61
N ILE A 11 15.90 25.98 -41.21
CA ILE A 11 15.94 25.40 -39.85
C ILE A 11 16.50 26.42 -38.84
N ARG A 12 17.43 27.30 -39.24
CA ARG A 12 17.96 28.36 -38.36
C ARG A 12 16.90 29.45 -38.08
N ALA A 13 16.11 29.84 -39.08
CA ALA A 13 15.00 30.79 -38.93
C ALA A 13 13.89 30.31 -37.96
N LEU A 14 13.61 29.00 -37.93
CA LEU A 14 12.64 28.38 -37.00
C LEU A 14 13.14 28.34 -35.54
N LYS A 15 14.45 28.40 -35.31
CA LYS A 15 15.06 28.40 -33.97
C LYS A 15 15.01 29.78 -33.29
N GLU A 16 14.83 30.84 -34.07
CA GLU A 16 14.80 32.24 -33.61
C GLU A 16 13.37 32.82 -33.50
N GLY A 17 12.33 32.00 -33.71
CA GLY A 17 10.93 32.41 -33.52
C GLY A 17 10.32 33.22 -34.68
N GLY A 18 10.94 33.22 -35.86
CA GLY A 18 10.43 33.93 -37.04
C GLY A 18 9.22 33.25 -37.69
N ASN A 19 8.26 34.07 -38.15
CA ASN A 19 7.05 33.62 -38.84
C ASN A 19 7.39 33.13 -40.28
N LEU A 20 6.88 31.95 -40.65
CA LEU A 20 7.29 31.21 -41.86
C LEU A 20 6.63 31.70 -43.16
N GLU A 21 5.76 32.70 -43.08
CA GLU A 21 5.00 33.23 -44.24
C GLU A 21 5.87 34.07 -45.19
N ALA A 22 7.05 34.52 -44.76
CA ALA A 22 7.94 35.36 -45.58
C ALA A 22 8.85 34.59 -46.56
N ILE A 23 8.88 33.25 -46.53
CA ILE A 23 9.87 32.45 -47.28
C ILE A 23 9.24 31.75 -48.50
N THR A 24 7.91 31.59 -48.54
CA THR A 24 7.21 31.08 -49.72
C THR A 24 6.68 32.26 -50.52
N GLY A 25 7.49 32.82 -51.43
CA GLY A 25 6.97 33.75 -52.43
C GLY A 25 5.93 33.04 -53.31
N GLY A 26 4.64 33.27 -53.04
CA GLY A 26 3.54 32.70 -53.80
C GLY A 26 2.18 32.98 -53.16
N ASP A 27 1.23 33.41 -54.00
CA ASP A 27 -0.09 33.98 -53.67
C ASP A 27 -0.93 33.24 -52.61
N PRO A 28 -1.75 33.97 -51.81
CA PRO A 28 -2.37 33.48 -50.58
C PRO A 28 -3.65 32.64 -50.79
N HIS A 29 -3.97 32.17 -52.00
CA HIS A 29 -5.30 31.61 -52.28
C HIS A 29 -5.40 30.11 -52.59
N ASN A 30 -4.33 29.30 -52.49
CA ASN A 30 -4.47 27.87 -52.84
C ASN A 30 -3.50 26.91 -52.14
N LEU A 31 -3.56 26.80 -50.80
CA LEU A 31 -2.87 25.70 -50.11
C LEU A 31 -3.76 25.07 -49.03
N HIS A 32 -4.28 23.88 -49.34
CA HIS A 32 -5.07 23.04 -48.43
C HIS A 32 -4.41 22.92 -47.04
N SER A 33 -5.08 23.50 -46.03
CA SER A 33 -4.75 23.51 -44.59
C SER A 33 -4.24 22.16 -44.04
N GLY A 34 -4.71 21.03 -44.58
CA GLY A 34 -4.26 19.69 -44.17
C GLY A 34 -2.82 19.32 -44.51
N ARG A 35 -2.24 19.84 -45.63
CA ARG A 35 -0.87 19.50 -46.05
C ARG A 35 0.20 20.23 -45.22
N LEU A 36 -0.06 21.46 -44.80
CA LEU A 36 0.84 22.24 -43.95
C LEU A 36 0.92 21.65 -42.53
N GLY A 37 -0.20 21.16 -42.00
CA GLY A 37 -0.25 20.44 -40.72
C GLY A 37 0.52 19.10 -40.75
N ALA A 38 0.36 18.31 -41.82
CA ALA A 38 1.10 17.07 -42.02
C ALA A 38 2.62 17.29 -42.18
N PHE A 39 3.01 18.40 -42.84
CA PHE A 39 4.42 18.78 -42.98
C PHE A 39 5.04 19.25 -41.65
N LYS A 40 4.32 20.07 -40.86
CA LYS A 40 4.73 20.44 -39.49
C LYS A 40 4.86 19.22 -38.58
N ALA A 41 3.96 18.25 -38.67
CA ALA A 41 4.04 16.99 -37.92
C ALA A 41 5.25 16.14 -38.33
N LYS A 42 5.54 16.04 -39.64
CA LYS A 42 6.75 15.36 -40.15
C LYS A 42 8.04 16.04 -39.70
N LEU A 43 8.10 17.37 -39.71
CA LEU A 43 9.25 18.14 -39.23
C LEU A 43 9.45 18.02 -37.72
N LYS A 44 8.37 18.03 -36.93
CA LYS A 44 8.43 17.78 -35.47
C LYS A 44 8.93 16.37 -35.17
N ASN A 45 8.47 15.37 -35.91
CA ASN A 45 8.96 13.99 -35.82
C ASN A 45 10.43 13.88 -36.23
N TYR A 46 10.87 14.61 -37.27
CA TYR A 46 12.28 14.65 -37.68
C TYR A 46 13.17 15.35 -36.65
N ALA A 47 12.75 16.50 -36.10
CA ALA A 47 13.45 17.21 -35.04
C ALA A 47 13.52 16.38 -33.74
N GLN A 48 12.48 15.61 -33.42
CA GLN A 48 12.45 14.66 -32.31
C GLN A 48 13.37 13.45 -32.57
N LYS A 49 13.45 12.96 -33.81
CA LYS A 49 14.42 11.92 -34.23
C LYS A 49 15.87 12.41 -34.12
N ILE A 50 16.15 13.67 -34.46
CA ILE A 50 17.46 14.30 -34.36
C ILE A 50 17.84 14.58 -32.89
N ASN A 51 16.90 15.02 -32.06
CA ASN A 51 17.14 15.16 -30.61
C ASN A 51 17.32 13.81 -29.89
N ALA A 52 16.82 12.71 -30.46
CA ALA A 52 17.06 11.35 -29.99
C ALA A 52 18.38 10.74 -30.51
N SER A 53 18.97 11.29 -31.58
CA SER A 53 20.26 10.83 -32.10
C SER A 53 21.45 11.39 -31.30
N ASN A 54 21.27 12.54 -30.63
CA ASN A 54 22.35 13.25 -29.91
C ASN A 54 22.46 12.89 -28.40
N GLN A 55 21.92 11.75 -27.95
CA GLN A 55 21.84 11.37 -26.53
C GLN A 55 22.91 10.34 -26.13
N ARG A 56 23.75 10.70 -25.13
CA ARG A 56 24.86 9.91 -24.59
C ARG A 56 24.45 9.22 -23.29
N SER A 57 24.37 7.89 -23.24
CA SER A 57 24.12 7.20 -21.98
C SER A 57 25.32 7.41 -21.03
N LEU A 58 25.03 7.82 -19.78
CA LEU A 58 26.04 8.07 -18.73
C LEU A 58 27.13 9.10 -19.09
N PHE A 59 26.87 10.03 -20.04
CA PHE A 59 27.85 11.00 -20.57
C PHE A 59 29.10 10.40 -21.27
N ILE A 60 29.36 9.10 -21.12
CA ILE A 60 30.56 8.39 -21.60
C ILE A 60 30.26 7.52 -22.83
N PHE A 61 29.07 6.92 -22.95
CA PHE A 61 28.74 6.01 -24.05
C PHE A 61 27.99 6.73 -25.18
N SER A 62 28.67 6.96 -26.29
CA SER A 62 28.05 7.38 -27.56
C SER A 62 27.25 6.23 -28.19
N LYS A 63 26.28 6.52 -29.06
CA LYS A 63 25.41 5.55 -29.74
C LYS A 63 26.15 4.51 -30.58
N ASN A 64 27.42 4.77 -30.88
CA ASN A 64 28.29 3.92 -31.67
C ASN A 64 29.20 2.99 -30.85
N ASN A 65 29.15 3.00 -29.51
CA ASN A 65 29.97 2.06 -28.73
C ASN A 65 29.41 0.63 -28.87
N TRP A 66 30.26 -0.30 -29.29
CA TRP A 66 29.91 -1.70 -29.51
C TRP A 66 29.29 -2.36 -28.27
N ILE A 67 29.75 -1.98 -27.07
CA ILE A 67 29.21 -2.45 -25.78
C ILE A 67 27.74 -2.07 -25.62
N ARG A 68 27.38 -0.84 -25.95
CA ARG A 68 25.99 -0.36 -25.83
C ARG A 68 25.09 -1.01 -26.88
N ARG A 69 25.60 -1.19 -28.09
CA ARG A 69 24.87 -1.88 -29.17
C ARG A 69 24.60 -3.33 -28.78
N ARG A 70 25.62 -4.04 -28.31
CA ARG A 70 25.46 -5.43 -27.86
C ARG A 70 24.54 -5.56 -26.64
N ALA A 71 24.61 -4.62 -25.70
CA ALA A 71 23.69 -4.59 -24.55
C ALA A 71 22.23 -4.38 -24.98
N ASN A 72 21.98 -3.48 -25.94
CA ASN A 72 20.65 -3.32 -26.53
C ASN A 72 20.19 -4.60 -27.23
N ASP A 73 21.05 -5.21 -28.05
CA ASP A 73 20.71 -6.46 -28.74
C ASP A 73 20.34 -7.55 -27.72
N VAL A 74 21.08 -7.68 -26.60
CA VAL A 74 20.80 -8.67 -25.55
C VAL A 74 19.49 -8.38 -24.80
N ILE A 75 19.14 -7.12 -24.56
CA ILE A 75 17.89 -6.77 -23.85
C ILE A 75 16.67 -6.97 -24.75
N GLU A 76 16.81 -6.71 -26.05
CA GLU A 76 15.74 -6.93 -27.03
C GLU A 76 15.55 -8.41 -27.40
N TRP A 77 16.41 -9.31 -26.92
CA TRP A 77 16.28 -10.74 -27.16
C TRP A 77 15.17 -11.37 -26.31
N ASN A 78 14.15 -11.93 -26.97
CA ASN A 78 13.04 -12.65 -26.31
C ASN A 78 13.49 -13.74 -25.31
N PRO A 79 14.53 -14.57 -25.59
CA PRO A 79 15.00 -15.56 -24.62
C PRO A 79 15.53 -14.94 -23.32
N PHE A 80 16.12 -13.75 -23.38
CA PHE A 80 16.62 -13.05 -22.20
C PHE A 80 15.44 -12.63 -21.29
N GLU A 81 14.35 -12.13 -21.89
CA GLU A 81 13.12 -11.80 -21.16
C GLU A 81 12.52 -13.03 -20.47
N TYR A 82 12.41 -14.16 -21.16
CA TYR A 82 11.92 -15.42 -20.56
C TYR A 82 12.83 -15.94 -19.44
N MET A 83 14.15 -15.80 -19.57
CA MET A 83 15.10 -16.20 -18.52
C MET A 83 14.94 -15.36 -17.26
N VAL A 84 14.77 -14.04 -17.39
CA VAL A 84 14.49 -13.14 -16.26
C VAL A 84 13.15 -13.50 -15.62
N LEU A 85 12.11 -13.75 -16.43
CA LEU A 85 10.79 -14.14 -15.93
C LEU A 85 10.83 -15.46 -15.15
N LEU A 86 11.50 -16.49 -15.68
CA LEU A 86 11.67 -17.77 -15.01
C LEU A 86 12.46 -17.64 -13.71
N THR A 87 13.46 -16.75 -13.68
CA THR A 87 14.21 -16.42 -12.47
C THR A 87 13.32 -15.78 -11.40
N ILE A 88 12.41 -14.88 -11.78
CA ILE A 88 11.42 -14.28 -10.86
C ILE A 88 10.50 -15.36 -10.28
N ILE A 89 9.96 -16.24 -11.13
CA ILE A 89 9.06 -17.32 -10.70
C ILE A 89 9.79 -18.27 -9.74
N ALA A 90 11.01 -18.69 -10.08
CA ALA A 90 11.83 -19.52 -9.19
C ALA A 90 12.11 -18.82 -7.86
N ASN A 91 12.35 -17.50 -7.86
CA ASN A 91 12.53 -16.74 -6.63
C ASN A 91 11.25 -16.69 -5.77
N CYS A 92 10.08 -16.54 -6.40
CA CYS A 92 8.79 -16.58 -5.70
C CYS A 92 8.54 -17.95 -5.05
N ILE A 93 8.88 -19.05 -5.74
CA ILE A 93 8.77 -20.41 -5.18
C ILE A 93 9.69 -20.55 -3.95
N VAL A 94 10.93 -20.09 -4.05
CA VAL A 94 11.87 -20.10 -2.92
C VAL A 94 11.35 -19.30 -1.74
N LEU A 95 10.76 -18.12 -1.98
CA LEU A 95 10.15 -17.29 -0.94
C LEU A 95 8.92 -17.97 -0.30
N ALA A 96 8.11 -18.66 -1.11
CA ALA A 96 6.93 -19.39 -0.62
C ALA A 96 7.30 -20.61 0.24
N LEU A 97 8.45 -21.24 -0.03
CA LEU A 97 8.98 -22.36 0.74
C LEU A 97 9.78 -21.92 1.99
N GLU A 98 9.98 -20.61 2.19
CA GLU A 98 10.73 -20.08 3.33
C GLU A 98 9.90 -20.11 4.63
N GLU A 99 10.26 -21.01 5.53
CA GLU A 99 9.62 -21.14 6.85
C GLU A 99 10.18 -20.11 7.84
N HIS A 100 9.30 -19.36 8.50
CA HIS A 100 9.65 -18.40 9.53
C HIS A 100 9.41 -19.00 10.91
N LEU A 101 10.41 -19.68 11.47
CA LEU A 101 10.31 -20.25 12.81
C LEU A 101 10.55 -19.18 13.89
N PRO A 102 9.88 -19.30 15.07
CA PRO A 102 10.16 -18.45 16.21
C PRO A 102 11.60 -18.68 16.72
N ASN A 103 12.14 -17.69 17.45
CA ASN A 103 13.46 -17.76 18.10
C ASN A 103 14.66 -17.94 17.16
N GLU A 104 14.54 -17.50 15.90
CA GLU A 104 15.60 -17.60 14.88
C GLU A 104 16.05 -19.03 14.57
N ASP A 105 15.22 -20.03 14.89
CA ASP A 105 15.49 -21.41 14.51
C ASP A 105 15.39 -21.57 12.98
N LYS A 106 16.22 -22.44 12.40
CA LYS A 106 16.32 -22.63 10.95
C LYS A 106 16.47 -24.10 10.61
N THR A 107 15.50 -24.60 9.85
CA THR A 107 15.58 -25.92 9.24
C THR A 107 16.72 -26.00 8.21
N THR A 108 17.19 -27.22 7.92
CA THR A 108 18.25 -27.46 6.90
C THR A 108 17.83 -26.99 5.50
N LEU A 109 16.53 -27.09 5.21
CA LEU A 109 15.91 -26.54 4.00
C LEU A 109 15.98 -25.01 3.98
N ALA A 110 15.56 -24.32 5.06
CA ALA A 110 15.65 -22.86 5.16
C ALA A 110 17.09 -22.35 4.97
N ARG A 111 18.09 -23.04 5.56
CA ARG A 111 19.51 -22.70 5.38
C ARG A 111 19.98 -22.85 3.93
N SER A 112 19.43 -23.81 3.19
CA SER A 112 19.76 -24.03 1.78
C SER A 112 19.09 -22.98 0.89
N LEU A 113 17.85 -22.61 1.19
CA LEU A 113 17.13 -21.56 0.49
C LEU A 113 17.81 -20.19 0.63
N GLU A 114 18.33 -19.83 1.82
CA GLU A 114 19.10 -18.59 2.03
C GLU A 114 20.35 -18.51 1.12
N LYS A 115 20.98 -19.65 0.80
CA LYS A 115 22.13 -19.68 -0.12
C LYS A 115 21.70 -19.40 -1.56
N THR A 116 20.50 -19.80 -1.97
CA THR A 116 20.03 -19.55 -3.35
C THR A 116 19.79 -18.06 -3.61
N GLU A 117 19.55 -17.28 -2.55
CA GLU A 117 19.21 -15.87 -2.64
C GLU A 117 20.30 -14.99 -3.29
N ILE A 118 21.58 -15.28 -3.01
CA ILE A 118 22.69 -14.52 -3.60
C ILE A 118 22.74 -14.69 -5.11
N TYR A 119 22.37 -15.87 -5.62
CA TYR A 119 22.32 -16.14 -7.06
C TYR A 119 21.22 -15.32 -7.73
N PHE A 120 20.02 -15.25 -7.13
CA PHE A 120 18.92 -14.43 -7.65
C PHE A 120 19.29 -12.94 -7.69
N ILE A 121 19.90 -12.41 -6.62
CA ILE A 121 20.37 -11.02 -6.58
C ILE A 121 21.43 -10.79 -7.66
N GLY A 122 22.34 -11.74 -7.88
CA GLY A 122 23.35 -11.66 -8.94
C GLY A 122 22.73 -11.53 -10.33
N ILE A 123 21.73 -12.36 -10.65
CA ILE A 123 21.03 -12.31 -11.94
C ILE A 123 20.30 -10.98 -12.12
N PHE A 124 19.59 -10.50 -11.08
CA PHE A 124 18.89 -9.21 -11.16
C PHE A 124 19.85 -8.01 -11.23
N CYS A 125 21.00 -8.09 -10.57
CA CYS A 125 22.04 -7.07 -10.68
C CYS A 125 22.61 -7.01 -12.10
N PHE A 126 22.83 -8.18 -12.71
CA PHE A 126 23.30 -8.28 -14.09
C PHE A 126 22.29 -7.69 -15.08
N GLU A 127 21.01 -8.06 -14.93
CA GLU A 127 19.92 -7.50 -15.74
C GLU A 127 19.83 -5.96 -15.59
N ALA A 128 19.86 -5.44 -14.36
CA ALA A 128 19.83 -4.00 -14.11
C ALA A 128 21.05 -3.29 -14.71
N ALA A 129 22.25 -3.87 -14.58
CA ALA A 129 23.47 -3.32 -15.17
C ALA A 129 23.37 -3.25 -16.70
N LEU A 130 22.90 -4.32 -17.35
CA LEU A 130 22.67 -4.31 -18.80
C LEU A 130 21.68 -3.20 -19.20
N LYS A 131 20.52 -3.11 -18.53
CA LYS A 131 19.51 -2.07 -18.80
C LYS A 131 20.05 -0.65 -18.59
N ILE A 132 20.88 -0.42 -17.58
CA ILE A 132 21.50 0.88 -17.32
C ILE A 132 22.52 1.24 -18.42
N ILE A 133 23.32 0.29 -18.91
CA ILE A 133 24.30 0.52 -19.99
C ILE A 133 23.58 0.86 -21.31
N ALA A 134 22.52 0.10 -21.62
CA ALA A 134 21.69 0.23 -22.80
C ALA A 134 20.92 1.56 -22.87
N LEU A 135 20.12 1.85 -21.83
CA LEU A 135 19.17 2.98 -21.80
C LEU A 135 19.77 4.26 -21.20
N GLY A 136 20.88 4.14 -20.47
CA GLY A 136 21.46 5.22 -19.67
C GLY A 136 20.75 5.44 -18.34
N PHE A 137 21.46 6.05 -17.38
CA PHE A 137 21.04 6.10 -15.98
C PHE A 137 19.83 7.02 -15.70
N VAL A 138 19.97 8.35 -15.80
CA VAL A 138 18.93 9.33 -15.37
C VAL A 138 18.69 10.50 -16.35
N LEU A 139 19.72 10.98 -17.04
CA LEU A 139 19.69 12.31 -17.67
C LEU A 139 18.93 12.42 -19.01
N HIS A 140 18.46 11.32 -19.60
CA HIS A 140 17.76 11.32 -20.89
C HIS A 140 16.26 10.97 -20.77
N ARG A 141 15.45 11.43 -21.73
CA ARG A 141 13.99 11.23 -21.74
C ARG A 141 13.56 9.75 -21.85
N GLY A 142 14.48 8.85 -22.22
CA GLY A 142 14.30 7.39 -22.21
C GLY A 142 15.22 6.65 -21.24
N SER A 143 15.74 7.33 -20.21
CA SER A 143 16.66 6.72 -19.23
C SER A 143 15.97 5.70 -18.32
N TYR A 144 16.76 4.74 -17.84
CA TYR A 144 16.32 3.59 -17.05
C TYR A 144 15.43 3.98 -15.86
N LEU A 145 15.88 4.90 -15.00
CA LEU A 145 15.15 5.28 -13.77
C LEU A 145 13.91 6.15 -14.00
N ARG A 146 13.66 6.64 -15.22
CA ARG A 146 12.49 7.47 -15.51
C ARG A 146 11.23 6.64 -15.79
N SER A 147 11.39 5.36 -16.09
CA SER A 147 10.28 4.41 -16.14
C SER A 147 9.97 3.91 -14.72
N PRO A 148 8.74 4.06 -14.20
CA PRO A 148 8.41 3.65 -12.83
C PRO A 148 8.60 2.15 -12.59
N TRP A 149 8.44 1.34 -13.63
CA TRP A 149 8.65 -0.11 -13.58
C TRP A 149 10.12 -0.48 -13.40
N ASN A 150 11.01 0.18 -14.15
CA ASN A 150 12.45 -0.03 -14.01
C ASN A 150 12.98 0.55 -12.69
N ALA A 151 12.37 1.64 -12.19
CA ALA A 151 12.70 2.19 -10.88
C ALA A 151 12.35 1.20 -9.75
N MET A 152 11.20 0.51 -9.84
CA MET A 152 10.84 -0.57 -8.91
C MET A 152 11.87 -1.71 -8.95
N ASP A 153 12.25 -2.18 -10.14
CA ASP A 153 13.27 -3.22 -10.31
C ASP A 153 14.62 -2.80 -9.68
N PHE A 154 15.00 -1.53 -9.87
CA PHE A 154 16.22 -0.98 -9.30
C PHE A 154 16.19 -0.94 -7.77
N VAL A 155 15.07 -0.54 -7.17
CA VAL A 155 14.89 -0.55 -5.71
C VAL A 155 15.12 -1.97 -5.16
N VAL A 156 14.52 -2.98 -5.78
CA VAL A 156 14.68 -4.39 -5.38
C VAL A 156 16.15 -4.83 -5.42
N VAL A 157 16.91 -4.42 -6.44
CA VAL A 157 18.34 -4.74 -6.55
C VAL A 157 19.16 -4.01 -5.49
N VAL A 158 18.91 -2.71 -5.29
CA VAL A 158 19.65 -1.88 -4.31
C VAL A 158 19.41 -2.37 -2.89
N THR A 159 18.17 -2.69 -2.51
CA THR A 159 17.86 -3.20 -1.17
C THR A 159 18.43 -4.60 -0.95
N GLY A 160 18.48 -5.43 -2.00
CA GLY A 160 19.15 -6.73 -1.99
C GLY A 160 20.66 -6.61 -1.74
N LEU A 161 21.34 -5.72 -2.47
CA LEU A 161 22.76 -5.45 -2.28
C LEU A 161 23.07 -4.83 -0.91
N ALA A 162 22.24 -3.88 -0.45
CA ALA A 162 22.37 -3.26 0.86
C ALA A 162 22.30 -4.31 1.98
N THR A 163 21.40 -5.30 1.87
CA THR A 163 21.27 -6.39 2.85
C THR A 163 22.56 -7.21 2.96
N ILE A 164 23.23 -7.50 1.84
CA ILE A 164 24.50 -8.25 1.82
C ILE A 164 25.63 -7.42 2.45
N SER A 165 25.72 -6.13 2.14
CA SER A 165 26.75 -5.24 2.65
C SER A 165 26.62 -5.00 4.16
N ILE A 166 25.40 -4.77 4.66
CA ILE A 166 25.14 -4.51 6.08
C ILE A 166 25.38 -5.78 6.92
N LYS A 167 25.02 -6.96 6.41
CA LYS A 167 25.28 -8.26 7.07
C LYS A 167 26.77 -8.51 7.32
N LYS A 168 27.66 -7.94 6.51
CA LYS A 168 29.11 -8.09 6.66
C LYS A 168 29.73 -7.15 7.68
N ASN A 169 29.15 -5.96 7.89
CA ASN A 169 29.81 -4.88 8.64
C ASN A 169 29.20 -4.62 10.02
N THR A 170 27.98 -5.06 10.31
CA THR A 170 27.25 -4.63 11.53
C THR A 170 26.19 -5.64 11.98
N SER A 171 25.94 -5.74 13.29
CA SER A 171 24.90 -6.56 13.92
C SER A 171 23.51 -5.92 13.91
N PHE A 172 23.18 -5.10 12.91
CA PHE A 172 21.84 -4.51 12.82
C PHE A 172 20.79 -5.57 12.51
N ASN A 173 19.60 -5.44 13.11
CA ASN A 173 18.46 -6.31 12.86
C ASN A 173 17.95 -6.16 11.42
N LEU A 174 18.47 -6.98 10.50
CA LEU A 174 18.12 -7.01 9.07
C LEU A 174 16.69 -7.49 8.78
N ARG A 175 15.82 -7.63 9.79
CA ARG A 175 14.48 -8.21 9.63
C ARG A 175 13.61 -7.36 8.69
N THR A 176 13.69 -6.04 8.81
CA THR A 176 12.96 -5.09 7.95
C THR A 176 13.47 -5.10 6.50
N LEU A 177 14.80 -5.19 6.29
CA LEU A 177 15.38 -5.26 4.94
C LEU A 177 15.10 -6.61 4.26
N ARG A 178 14.98 -7.69 5.05
CA ARG A 178 14.53 -9.00 4.57
C ARG A 178 13.07 -8.96 4.11
N ALA A 179 12.20 -8.21 4.81
CA ALA A 179 10.80 -8.06 4.40
C ALA A 179 10.63 -7.41 3.01
N VAL A 180 11.54 -6.51 2.60
CA VAL A 180 11.52 -5.87 1.27
C VAL A 180 11.59 -6.89 0.12
N ARG A 181 12.08 -8.11 0.37
CA ARG A 181 12.11 -9.20 -0.62
C ARG A 181 10.70 -9.62 -1.07
N VAL A 182 9.66 -9.33 -0.26
CA VAL A 182 8.24 -9.51 -0.64
C VAL A 182 7.82 -8.65 -1.83
N LEU A 183 8.63 -7.65 -2.21
CA LEU A 183 8.38 -6.84 -3.42
C LEU A 183 8.89 -7.52 -4.70
N ARG A 184 9.72 -8.57 -4.63
CA ARG A 184 10.25 -9.27 -5.82
C ARG A 184 9.17 -9.84 -6.73
N PRO A 185 8.06 -10.43 -6.23
CA PRO A 185 6.92 -10.81 -7.07
C PRO A 185 6.35 -9.66 -7.90
N LEU A 186 6.44 -8.40 -7.45
CA LEU A 186 5.97 -7.24 -8.22
C LEU A 186 6.78 -7.02 -9.51
N LYS A 187 8.02 -7.54 -9.57
CA LYS A 187 8.83 -7.52 -10.79
C LYS A 187 8.21 -8.37 -11.92
N LEU A 188 7.34 -9.31 -11.60
CA LEU A 188 6.53 -10.01 -12.61
C LEU A 188 5.65 -9.02 -13.39
N VAL A 189 5.14 -7.98 -12.72
CA VAL A 189 4.33 -6.92 -13.35
C VAL A 189 5.18 -6.07 -14.28
N SER A 190 6.42 -5.73 -13.90
CA SER A 190 7.34 -5.01 -14.80
C SER A 190 7.79 -5.87 -15.98
N GLY A 191 7.86 -7.20 -15.82
CA GLY A 191 8.18 -8.15 -16.88
C GLY A 191 7.06 -8.42 -17.89
N ILE A 192 5.77 -8.36 -17.49
CA ILE A 192 4.65 -8.70 -18.38
C ILE A 192 3.85 -7.43 -18.74
N PRO A 193 3.92 -6.92 -19.98
CA PRO A 193 3.24 -5.69 -20.39
C PRO A 193 1.72 -5.70 -20.19
N SER A 194 1.07 -6.86 -20.38
CA SER A 194 -0.37 -7.02 -20.18
C SER A 194 -0.79 -6.71 -18.72
N LEU A 195 0.01 -7.12 -17.73
CA LEU A 195 -0.26 -6.83 -16.32
C LEU A 195 -0.08 -5.34 -15.99
N GLN A 196 0.86 -4.67 -16.65
CA GLN A 196 1.05 -3.22 -16.49
C GLN A 196 -0.18 -2.42 -16.94
N VAL A 197 -0.84 -2.86 -18.02
CA VAL A 197 -2.06 -2.22 -18.51
C VAL A 197 -3.18 -2.41 -17.49
N VAL A 198 -3.36 -3.62 -16.98
CA VAL A 198 -4.37 -3.93 -15.94
C VAL A 198 -4.14 -3.08 -14.69
N LEU A 199 -2.91 -3.02 -14.17
CA LEU A 199 -2.60 -2.25 -12.96
C LEU A 199 -2.81 -0.75 -13.18
N LYS A 200 -2.43 -0.21 -14.34
CA LYS A 200 -2.72 1.19 -14.69
C LYS A 200 -4.23 1.47 -14.74
N SER A 201 -5.02 0.53 -15.26
CA SER A 201 -6.48 0.65 -15.25
C SER A 201 -7.04 0.66 -13.82
N ILE A 202 -6.52 -0.21 -12.94
CA ILE A 202 -6.90 -0.24 -11.51
C ILE A 202 -6.57 1.09 -10.83
N LEU A 203 -5.33 1.58 -10.99
CA LEU A 203 -4.92 2.86 -10.39
C LEU A 203 -5.75 4.04 -10.90
N LYS A 204 -6.15 4.02 -12.18
CA LYS A 204 -7.04 5.03 -12.74
C LYS A 204 -8.45 4.97 -12.12
N ALA A 205 -8.96 3.77 -11.87
CA ALA A 205 -10.25 3.55 -11.21
C ALA A 205 -10.24 3.90 -9.70
N MET A 206 -9.07 3.87 -9.05
CA MET A 206 -8.95 4.27 -7.63
C MET A 206 -9.10 5.78 -7.39
N ALA A 207 -8.78 6.62 -8.38
CA ALA A 207 -8.85 8.07 -8.24
C ALA A 207 -10.25 8.58 -7.83
N PRO A 208 -11.37 8.17 -8.46
CA PRO A 208 -12.71 8.57 -8.01
C PRO A 208 -13.08 7.98 -6.64
N LEU A 209 -12.61 6.78 -6.31
CA LEU A 209 -12.87 6.14 -5.01
C LEU A 209 -12.21 6.89 -3.85
N PHE A 210 -11.11 7.61 -4.08
CA PHE A 210 -10.44 8.40 -3.04
C PHE A 210 -11.34 9.47 -2.42
N GLN A 211 -12.24 10.06 -3.21
CA GLN A 211 -13.20 11.06 -2.70
C GLN A 211 -14.22 10.43 -1.74
N ILE A 212 -14.71 9.23 -2.08
CA ILE A 212 -15.61 8.46 -1.19
C ILE A 212 -14.86 8.03 0.07
N ALA A 213 -13.62 7.56 -0.08
CA ALA A 213 -12.78 7.16 1.06
C ALA A 213 -12.58 8.33 2.05
N LEU A 214 -12.41 9.56 1.57
CA LEU A 214 -12.31 10.74 2.42
C LEU A 214 -13.62 11.02 3.16
N LEU A 215 -14.78 10.88 2.49
CA LEU A 215 -16.09 11.01 3.13
C LEU A 215 -16.30 9.94 4.22
N VAL A 216 -15.94 8.68 3.93
CA VAL A 216 -15.98 7.56 4.90
C VAL A 216 -15.10 7.87 6.10
N LEU A 217 -13.87 8.34 5.88
CA LEU A 217 -12.95 8.70 6.95
C LEU A 217 -13.53 9.79 7.86
N PHE A 218 -14.16 10.82 7.27
CA PHE A 218 -14.79 11.89 8.05
C PHE A 218 -15.97 11.36 8.88
N ALA A 219 -16.79 10.48 8.32
CA ALA A 219 -17.87 9.82 9.07
C ALA A 219 -17.33 8.96 10.21
N ILE A 220 -16.26 8.18 9.98
CA ILE A 220 -15.58 7.39 11.03
C ILE A 220 -15.12 8.31 12.16
N VAL A 221 -14.49 9.45 11.85
CA VAL A 221 -14.01 10.40 12.86
C VAL A 221 -15.18 10.96 13.69
N ILE A 222 -16.29 11.35 13.05
CA ILE A 222 -17.47 11.86 13.78
C ILE A 222 -18.00 10.80 14.76
N PHE A 223 -18.25 9.58 14.30
CA PHE A 223 -18.75 8.51 15.16
C PHE A 223 -17.72 8.11 16.23
N ALA A 224 -16.42 8.16 15.92
CA ALA A 224 -15.37 7.89 16.90
C ALA A 224 -15.33 8.93 18.02
N ILE A 225 -15.49 10.22 17.72
CA ILE A 225 -15.58 11.28 18.74
C ILE A 225 -16.83 11.08 19.60
N ILE A 226 -17.99 10.82 18.98
CA ILE A 226 -19.23 10.56 19.72
C ILE A 226 -19.08 9.31 20.62
N GLY A 227 -18.52 8.22 20.08
CA GLY A 227 -18.29 6.99 20.83
C GLY A 227 -17.28 7.16 21.97
N LEU A 228 -16.25 7.99 21.78
CA LEU A 228 -15.29 8.33 22.83
C LEU A 228 -15.96 9.07 23.98
N GLU A 229 -16.75 10.11 23.70
CA GLU A 229 -17.48 10.86 24.74
C GLU A 229 -18.51 9.99 25.48
N LEU A 230 -19.12 9.02 24.79
CA LEU A 230 -20.12 8.13 25.40
C LEU A 230 -19.48 6.95 26.15
N TYR A 231 -18.40 6.35 25.67
CA TYR A 231 -17.94 5.05 26.16
C TYR A 231 -16.50 5.03 26.66
N SER A 232 -15.88 6.20 26.88
CA SER A 232 -14.56 6.28 27.50
C SER A 232 -14.56 5.62 28.88
N GLY A 233 -13.61 4.70 29.10
CA GLY A 233 -13.40 3.99 30.36
C GLY A 233 -14.39 2.85 30.64
N VAL A 234 -15.43 2.69 29.80
CA VAL A 234 -16.53 1.73 30.05
C VAL A 234 -16.06 0.28 29.95
N PHE A 235 -15.05 -0.01 29.14
CA PHE A 235 -14.62 -1.39 28.87
C PHE A 235 -13.57 -1.94 29.84
N HIS A 236 -13.27 -1.23 30.93
CA HIS A 236 -12.28 -1.67 31.92
C HIS A 236 -12.85 -2.53 33.05
N THR A 237 -14.17 -2.74 33.09
CA THR A 237 -14.83 -3.51 34.15
C THR A 237 -15.12 -4.95 33.71
N THR A 238 -14.68 -5.93 34.51
CA THR A 238 -15.03 -7.36 34.31
C THR A 238 -15.20 -8.09 35.64
N CYS A 239 -15.67 -9.34 35.58
CA CYS A 239 -15.91 -10.17 36.75
C CYS A 239 -14.64 -10.89 37.21
N PHE A 240 -14.32 -10.74 38.50
CA PHE A 240 -13.17 -11.38 39.14
C PHE A 240 -13.60 -12.30 40.28
N TYR A 241 -12.88 -13.41 40.47
CA TYR A 241 -13.09 -14.32 41.60
C TYR A 241 -12.65 -13.69 42.93
N VAL A 242 -13.57 -13.59 43.90
CA VAL A 242 -13.35 -12.95 45.21
C VAL A 242 -12.26 -13.67 46.04
N ASN A 243 -12.22 -15.01 45.99
CA ASN A 243 -11.36 -15.81 46.87
C ASN A 243 -9.90 -16.00 46.38
N ARG A 244 -9.57 -15.60 45.14
CA ARG A 244 -8.21 -15.74 44.58
C ARG A 244 -7.49 -14.40 44.38
N ALA A 245 -8.20 -13.28 44.53
CA ALA A 245 -7.66 -11.94 44.36
C ALA A 245 -6.70 -11.47 45.48
N ALA A 246 -6.49 -12.28 46.53
CA ALA A 246 -5.54 -11.98 47.59
C ALA A 246 -4.11 -12.53 47.32
N ALA A 247 -3.93 -13.38 46.31
CA ALA A 247 -2.65 -14.08 46.09
C ALA A 247 -1.81 -13.52 44.93
N ASP A 248 -2.40 -12.86 43.92
CA ASP A 248 -1.64 -12.15 42.88
C ASP A 248 -2.51 -11.05 42.26
N MET A 249 -2.14 -9.80 42.49
CA MET A 249 -3.01 -8.63 42.28
C MET A 249 -3.16 -8.22 40.80
N ASN A 250 -2.53 -8.93 39.85
CA ASN A 250 -2.41 -8.50 38.45
C ASN A 250 -2.52 -9.64 37.40
N SER A 251 -3.03 -10.82 37.76
CA SER A 251 -3.07 -11.95 36.82
C SER A 251 -4.38 -12.01 36.02
N GLU A 252 -4.27 -12.02 34.68
CA GLU A 252 -5.38 -12.31 33.75
C GLU A 252 -6.06 -13.67 34.00
N ASP A 253 -5.44 -14.50 34.83
CA ASP A 253 -5.93 -15.82 35.27
C ASP A 253 -7.08 -15.74 36.30
N LEU A 254 -7.32 -14.55 36.87
CA LEU A 254 -8.40 -14.30 37.83
C LEU A 254 -9.70 -13.79 37.20
N ILE A 255 -9.67 -13.51 35.89
CA ILE A 255 -10.83 -13.03 35.14
C ILE A 255 -11.75 -14.21 34.84
N TYR A 256 -13.03 -14.04 35.13
CA TYR A 256 -14.05 -14.99 34.72
C TYR A 256 -14.18 -14.97 33.20
N LYS A 257 -13.87 -16.12 32.59
CA LYS A 257 -14.09 -16.39 31.17
C LYS A 257 -15.21 -17.42 31.15
N GLY A 258 -16.39 -17.04 30.66
CA GLY A 258 -17.53 -17.95 30.57
C GLY A 258 -17.23 -19.16 29.68
N GLU A 259 -18.23 -20.02 29.45
CA GLU A 259 -18.09 -21.25 28.64
C GLU A 259 -17.52 -21.02 27.22
N GLY A 260 -17.57 -19.77 26.71
CA GLY A 260 -17.00 -19.35 25.43
C GLY A 260 -15.57 -18.76 25.45
N GLN A 261 -14.80 -18.91 26.53
CA GLN A 261 -13.39 -18.45 26.69
C GLN A 261 -13.10 -16.94 26.55
N LEU A 262 -14.07 -16.10 26.19
CA LEU A 262 -13.92 -14.63 26.22
C LEU A 262 -14.50 -14.05 27.50
N ALA A 263 -13.71 -13.16 28.13
CA ALA A 263 -14.21 -12.29 29.18
C ALA A 263 -15.20 -11.27 28.59
N THR A 264 -16.27 -11.00 29.31
CA THR A 264 -17.22 -9.93 28.97
C THR A 264 -17.10 -8.79 29.98
N THR A 265 -17.58 -7.62 29.59
CA THR A 265 -17.69 -6.48 30.49
C THR A 265 -18.76 -6.72 31.55
N CYS A 266 -18.67 -6.01 32.67
CA CYS A 266 -19.74 -5.99 33.67
C CYS A 266 -20.03 -4.55 34.09
N GLY A 267 -21.21 -4.32 34.66
CA GLY A 267 -21.56 -3.04 35.25
C GLY A 267 -22.16 -3.19 36.65
N ILE A 268 -22.07 -2.11 37.43
CA ILE A 268 -22.59 -2.05 38.80
C ILE A 268 -23.98 -1.39 38.77
N PRO A 269 -25.05 -2.07 39.19
CA PRO A 269 -26.39 -1.50 39.18
C PRO A 269 -26.48 -0.26 40.08
N GLY A 270 -27.06 0.82 39.55
CA GLY A 270 -27.29 2.05 40.31
C GLY A 270 -26.15 3.07 40.27
N GLU A 271 -25.01 2.76 39.66
CA GLU A 271 -23.98 3.76 39.33
C GLU A 271 -24.50 4.73 38.24
N PRO A 272 -24.18 6.03 38.33
CA PRO A 272 -24.51 6.99 37.29
C PRO A 272 -23.63 6.77 36.06
N VAL A 273 -24.24 6.30 34.99
CA VAL A 273 -23.65 6.24 33.66
C VAL A 273 -23.89 7.58 32.95
N TRP A 274 -22.84 8.08 32.29
CA TRP A 274 -22.81 9.43 31.69
C TRP A 274 -23.12 10.56 32.69
N GLY A 275 -22.78 10.42 33.98
CA GLY A 275 -22.87 11.50 34.97
C GLY A 275 -24.27 11.92 35.43
N TRP A 276 -25.34 11.55 34.71
CA TRP A 276 -26.73 11.92 35.04
C TRP A 276 -27.74 10.78 34.93
N LEU A 277 -27.38 9.62 34.37
CA LEU A 277 -28.31 8.52 34.14
C LEU A 277 -27.96 7.31 35.01
N ASN A 278 -28.82 6.97 35.99
CA ASN A 278 -28.64 5.75 36.77
C ASN A 278 -29.15 4.53 36.02
N MET A 279 -28.30 3.52 35.92
CA MET A 279 -28.63 2.28 35.23
C MET A 279 -29.26 1.26 36.17
N LYS A 280 -30.51 0.88 35.88
CA LYS A 280 -31.22 -0.15 36.63
C LYS A 280 -31.48 -1.46 35.88
N HIS A 281 -31.44 -1.45 34.54
CA HIS A 281 -31.90 -2.59 33.73
C HIS A 281 -30.94 -2.90 32.58
N GLY A 282 -30.74 -4.19 32.31
CA GLY A 282 -29.98 -4.70 31.16
C GLY A 282 -28.46 -4.73 31.32
N VAL A 283 -27.94 -4.47 32.52
CA VAL A 283 -26.51 -4.57 32.85
C VAL A 283 -26.14 -6.02 33.15
N PHE A 284 -24.95 -6.44 32.75
CA PHE A 284 -24.43 -7.71 33.20
C PHE A 284 -23.83 -7.57 34.61
N THR A 285 -24.49 -8.20 35.58
CA THR A 285 -23.98 -8.33 36.95
C THR A 285 -23.31 -9.67 37.12
N CYS A 286 -22.16 -9.72 37.81
CA CYS A 286 -21.38 -10.93 38.09
C CYS A 286 -22.05 -11.90 39.09
N ASN A 287 -23.36 -12.14 38.98
CA ASN A 287 -24.12 -13.02 39.84
C ASN A 287 -24.26 -14.39 39.18
N ILE A 288 -23.24 -15.22 39.31
CA ILE A 288 -23.19 -16.57 38.73
C ILE A 288 -23.42 -17.59 39.86
N PRO A 289 -24.32 -18.57 39.67
CA PRO A 289 -24.58 -19.58 40.71
C PRO A 289 -23.32 -20.36 41.05
N ASN A 290 -23.07 -20.58 42.34
CA ASN A 290 -21.93 -21.31 42.90
C ASN A 290 -20.55 -20.65 42.77
N GLU A 291 -20.47 -19.40 42.29
CA GLU A 291 -19.21 -18.65 42.19
C GLU A 291 -19.32 -17.30 42.90
N SER A 292 -18.31 -16.94 43.70
CA SER A 292 -18.22 -15.61 44.31
C SER A 292 -17.43 -14.69 43.40
N LEU A 293 -18.14 -13.91 42.58
CA LEU A 293 -17.54 -12.95 41.66
C LEU A 293 -17.89 -11.51 42.03
N ILE A 294 -16.97 -10.60 41.74
CA ILE A 294 -17.14 -9.16 41.91
C ILE A 294 -16.77 -8.43 40.64
N CYS A 295 -17.57 -7.42 40.27
CA CYS A 295 -17.27 -6.54 39.15
C CYS A 295 -16.23 -5.50 39.59
N LYS A 296 -15.09 -5.43 38.91
CA LYS A 296 -14.01 -4.44 39.19
C LYS A 296 -13.37 -3.92 37.90
N ASP A 297 -12.71 -2.78 38.00
CA ASP A 297 -12.13 -1.94 36.94
C ASP A 297 -10.66 -2.23 36.58
N TYR A 298 -10.14 -3.43 36.90
CA TYR A 298 -8.74 -3.81 36.66
C TYR A 298 -8.48 -4.45 35.28
N TRP A 299 -9.48 -4.49 34.39
CA TRP A 299 -9.34 -5.17 33.12
C TRP A 299 -8.80 -4.24 32.03
N VAL A 300 -7.84 -4.74 31.24
CA VAL A 300 -7.31 -4.00 30.06
C VAL A 300 -8.39 -3.77 29.01
N GLY A 301 -9.42 -4.63 28.97
CA GLY A 301 -10.57 -4.53 28.08
C GLY A 301 -10.65 -5.64 27.02
N PRO A 302 -11.74 -5.69 26.24
CA PRO A 302 -11.97 -6.73 25.25
C PRO A 302 -10.85 -6.78 24.20
N ASN A 303 -10.59 -7.97 23.64
CA ASN A 303 -9.52 -8.20 22.65
C ASN A 303 -8.14 -7.67 23.08
N ARG A 304 -7.78 -7.84 24.37
CA ARG A 304 -6.53 -7.33 24.96
C ARG A 304 -6.40 -5.80 24.86
N GLY A 305 -7.52 -5.08 25.02
CA GLY A 305 -7.59 -3.62 24.99
C GLY A 305 -7.54 -2.97 23.60
N ILE A 306 -7.65 -3.76 22.51
CA ILE A 306 -7.67 -3.21 21.14
C ILE A 306 -9.02 -2.54 20.84
N THR A 307 -10.11 -3.17 21.27
CA THR A 307 -11.47 -2.64 21.09
C THR A 307 -11.83 -1.79 22.29
N SER A 308 -11.61 -0.48 22.18
CA SER A 308 -11.88 0.51 23.21
C SER A 308 -12.23 1.88 22.66
N PHE A 309 -12.85 2.72 23.50
CA PHE A 309 -13.22 4.10 23.20
C PHE A 309 -12.40 5.11 24.00
N ASP A 310 -11.31 4.69 24.66
CA ASP A 310 -10.55 5.54 25.59
C ASP A 310 -9.67 6.58 24.86
N ASN A 311 -9.28 6.28 23.62
CA ASN A 311 -8.47 7.15 22.78
C ASN A 311 -9.06 7.22 21.37
N ILE A 312 -8.89 8.37 20.71
CA ILE A 312 -9.45 8.58 19.37
C ILE A 312 -8.96 7.53 18.35
N GLY A 313 -7.72 7.05 18.47
CA GLY A 313 -7.18 6.00 17.59
C GLY A 313 -7.89 4.66 17.72
N PHE A 314 -8.10 4.18 18.96
CA PHE A 314 -8.82 2.93 19.22
C PHE A 314 -10.32 3.07 18.96
N ALA A 315 -10.90 4.24 19.23
CA ALA A 315 -12.29 4.54 18.89
C ALA A 315 -12.50 4.48 17.38
N MET A 316 -11.62 5.09 16.57
CA MET A 316 -11.67 5.00 15.10
C MET A 316 -11.52 3.57 14.61
N LEU A 317 -10.64 2.77 15.20
CA LEU A 317 -10.46 1.35 14.83
C LEU A 317 -11.72 0.53 15.14
N THR A 318 -12.31 0.72 16.32
CA THR A 318 -13.54 0.05 16.76
C THR A 318 -14.73 0.44 15.89
N VAL A 319 -14.85 1.73 15.55
CA VAL A 319 -15.88 2.24 14.63
C VAL A 319 -15.68 1.69 13.22
N PHE A 320 -14.44 1.64 12.73
CA PHE A 320 -14.12 1.04 11.43
C PHE A 320 -14.50 -0.44 11.38
N GLN A 321 -14.14 -1.22 12.41
CA GLN A 321 -14.56 -2.62 12.55
C GLN A 321 -16.09 -2.73 12.50
N CYS A 322 -16.82 -1.90 13.26
CA CYS A 322 -18.29 -1.90 13.24
C CYS A 322 -18.87 -1.61 11.85
N ILE A 323 -18.33 -0.61 11.14
CA ILE A 323 -18.78 -0.23 9.79
C ILE A 323 -18.54 -1.36 8.77
N THR A 324 -17.48 -2.15 8.93
CA THR A 324 -17.24 -3.34 8.08
C THR A 324 -18.21 -4.49 8.33
N MET A 325 -19.18 -4.33 9.24
CA MET A 325 -20.15 -5.35 9.67
C MET A 325 -19.51 -6.60 10.30
N GLU A 326 -18.25 -6.50 10.75
CA GLU A 326 -17.53 -7.58 11.43
C GLU A 326 -17.48 -7.25 12.93
N GLY A 327 -17.85 -8.20 13.79
CA GLY A 327 -17.76 -8.03 15.25
C GLY A 327 -18.62 -6.93 15.89
N TRP A 328 -19.41 -6.16 15.11
CA TRP A 328 -20.16 -4.99 15.62
C TRP A 328 -21.18 -5.33 16.71
N THR A 329 -21.83 -6.50 16.62
CA THR A 329 -22.76 -6.97 17.65
C THR A 329 -22.04 -7.29 18.95
N GLN A 330 -20.79 -7.76 18.90
CA GLN A 330 -19.99 -8.02 20.10
C GLN A 330 -19.65 -6.72 20.81
N VAL A 331 -19.26 -5.67 20.07
CA VAL A 331 -19.03 -4.33 20.64
C VAL A 331 -20.31 -3.78 21.27
N LEU A 332 -21.46 -3.92 20.60
CA LEU A 332 -22.76 -3.56 21.16
C LEU A 332 -23.06 -4.36 22.44
N TYR A 333 -22.80 -5.66 22.47
CA TYR A 333 -23.06 -6.49 23.66
C TYR A 333 -22.14 -6.14 24.82
N TRP A 334 -20.84 -5.91 24.59
CA TRP A 334 -19.96 -5.40 25.65
C TRP A 334 -20.40 -4.03 26.18
N THR A 335 -20.94 -3.19 25.30
CA THR A 335 -21.51 -1.91 25.72
C THR A 335 -22.78 -2.12 26.53
N ASN A 336 -23.66 -3.05 26.14
CA ASN A 336 -24.86 -3.38 26.90
C ASN A 336 -24.55 -4.00 28.27
N ASP A 337 -23.56 -4.88 28.32
CA ASP A 337 -23.15 -5.55 29.55
C ASP A 337 -22.54 -4.56 30.56
N ALA A 338 -21.87 -3.51 30.06
CA ALA A 338 -21.25 -2.47 30.88
C ALA A 338 -22.18 -1.30 31.23
N VAL A 339 -22.88 -0.75 30.23
CA VAL A 339 -23.72 0.46 30.29
C VAL A 339 -25.20 0.23 29.90
N GLY A 340 -25.66 -1.02 29.92
CA GLY A 340 -27.10 -1.35 29.86
C GLY A 340 -27.70 -1.21 28.47
N THR A 341 -28.87 -1.81 28.25
CA THR A 341 -29.42 -1.99 26.89
C THR A 341 -30.24 -0.80 26.37
N LEU A 342 -30.55 0.20 27.21
CA LEU A 342 -31.60 1.19 26.90
C LEU A 342 -31.24 2.17 25.77
N PHE A 343 -29.99 2.65 25.71
CA PHE A 343 -29.61 3.74 24.80
C PHE A 343 -28.53 3.36 23.78
N ASN A 344 -27.78 2.28 23.97
CA ASN A 344 -26.67 1.92 23.08
C ASN A 344 -27.09 1.72 21.63
N TRP A 345 -28.29 1.19 21.40
CA TRP A 345 -28.83 1.00 20.03
C TRP A 345 -28.97 2.32 19.26
N LEU A 346 -29.18 3.46 19.93
CA LEU A 346 -29.23 4.79 19.28
C LEU A 346 -27.90 5.21 18.68
N TYR A 347 -26.78 4.66 19.17
CA TYR A 347 -25.47 4.88 18.60
C TYR A 347 -25.16 3.83 17.52
N PHE A 348 -25.30 2.54 17.85
CA PHE A 348 -24.88 1.45 16.95
C PHE A 348 -25.78 1.29 15.72
N VAL A 349 -27.10 1.48 15.83
CA VAL A 349 -28.01 1.31 14.67
C VAL A 349 -27.75 2.39 13.60
N PRO A 350 -27.70 3.70 13.92
CA PRO A 350 -27.31 4.71 12.93
C PRO A 350 -25.90 4.54 12.40
N LEU A 351 -24.95 4.09 13.23
CA LEU A 351 -23.59 3.78 12.78
C LEU A 351 -23.59 2.71 11.67
N ILE A 352 -24.35 1.62 11.81
CA ILE A 352 -24.43 0.58 10.79
C ILE A 352 -25.19 1.06 9.55
N ILE A 353 -26.31 1.77 9.73
CA ILE A 353 -27.12 2.25 8.60
C ILE A 353 -26.36 3.27 7.75
N LEU A 354 -25.80 4.31 8.39
CA LEU A 354 -25.11 5.39 7.70
C LEU A 354 -23.67 5.02 7.34
N GLY A 355 -22.98 4.27 8.20
CA GLY A 355 -21.60 3.90 7.98
C GLY A 355 -21.42 2.74 7.02
N SER A 356 -22.32 1.75 7.01
CA SER A 356 -22.14 0.54 6.20
C SER A 356 -23.04 0.52 4.96
N PHE A 357 -24.36 0.56 5.11
CA PHE A 357 -25.27 0.46 3.96
C PHE A 357 -25.15 1.64 3.00
N PHE A 358 -25.12 2.87 3.53
CA PHE A 358 -24.95 4.05 2.68
C PHE A 358 -23.58 4.09 1.99
N MET A 359 -22.50 3.72 2.69
CA MET A 359 -21.16 3.74 2.12
C MET A 359 -20.95 2.65 1.05
N LEU A 360 -21.46 1.44 1.27
CA LEU A 360 -21.45 0.39 0.24
C LEU A 360 -22.19 0.84 -1.01
N ASN A 361 -23.36 1.47 -0.86
CA ASN A 361 -24.13 2.00 -1.98
C ASN A 361 -23.41 3.12 -2.73
N LEU A 362 -22.68 4.00 -2.03
CA LEU A 362 -21.85 5.02 -2.68
C LEU A 362 -20.71 4.42 -3.48
N VAL A 363 -20.00 3.43 -2.93
CA VAL A 363 -18.92 2.73 -3.64
C VAL A 363 -19.45 2.02 -4.88
N LEU A 364 -20.56 1.30 -4.76
CA LEU A 364 -21.22 0.64 -5.90
C LEU A 364 -21.70 1.67 -6.95
N GLY A 365 -22.23 2.80 -6.50
CA GLY A 365 -22.64 3.90 -7.37
C GLY A 365 -21.48 4.45 -8.20
N VAL A 366 -20.31 4.66 -7.59
CA VAL A 366 -19.12 5.16 -8.29
C VAL A 366 -18.43 4.10 -9.15
N LEU A 367 -18.55 2.81 -8.82
CA LEU A 367 -18.04 1.74 -9.68
C LEU A 367 -18.92 1.45 -10.91
N SER A 368 -20.20 1.83 -10.86
CA SER A 368 -21.16 1.62 -11.95
C SER A 368 -21.22 2.76 -12.97
N GLY A 369 -20.68 3.95 -12.64
CA GLY A 369 -20.51 5.08 -13.55
C GLY A 369 -19.08 5.19 -14.07
#